data_AF-A0A7S3S5S1-F1
#
_entry.id   AF-A0A7S3S5S1-F1
#
_cell.length_a   1.000
_cell.length_b   1.000
_cell.length_c   1.000
_cell.angle_alpha   90.00
_cell.angle_beta   90.00
_cell.angle_gamma   90.00
#
_symmetry.space_group_name_H-M   'P 1'
#
loop_
_entity.id
_entity.type
_entity.pdbx_description
1 polymer ?
#
loop_
_entity_poly.entity_id
_entity_poly.type
_entity_poly.pdbx_seq_one_letter_code
_entity_poly.pdbx_strand_id
1 'polypeptide(L)'
;DDALRKSTVKLARQPKASALRWCSDSDASWNSSFAICIGMDATGGRSEDQPPAKRAKSTGAGPEGTVRVRHILFRHQQLRQPDLMARREGNHKTAQEAEMAALGALEKLVQDANQFLKLCRELSDCQSASQPGMLSGDLGWIAKGQ
;
A
#
# COMPACT_ATOMS: atom_id res chain seq x y z
N ASP A 1 5.04 26.82 -15.28
CA ASP A 1 4.74 25.38 -15.15
C ASP A 1 5.85 24.45 -14.67
N ASP A 2 7.07 24.91 -14.36
CA ASP A 2 8.14 24.00 -13.91
C ASP A 2 7.89 23.43 -12.49
N ALA A 3 7.25 24.21 -11.61
CA ALA A 3 6.86 23.77 -10.27
C ALA A 3 5.80 22.66 -10.30
N LEU A 4 4.84 22.73 -11.23
CA LEU A 4 3.76 21.76 -11.38
C LEU A 4 4.30 20.40 -11.86
N ARG A 5 5.26 20.42 -12.80
CA ARG A 5 5.95 19.20 -13.26
C ARG A 5 6.76 18.55 -12.14
N LYS A 6 7.51 19.34 -11.36
CA LYS A 6 8.29 18.85 -10.22
C LYS A 6 7.41 18.23 -9.13
N SER A 7 6.24 18.81 -8.85
CA SER A 7 5.29 18.24 -7.88
C SER A 7 4.67 16.93 -8.37
N THR A 8 4.34 16.86 -9.66
CA THR A 8 3.77 15.66 -10.30
C THR A 8 4.72 14.47 -10.23
N VAL A 9 6.00 14.66 -10.53
CA VAL A 9 7.02 13.60 -10.44
C VAL A 9 7.20 13.14 -9.00
N LYS A 10 7.21 14.08 -8.05
CA LYS A 10 7.38 13.79 -6.61
C LYS A 10 6.20 12.99 -6.02
N LEU A 11 4.99 13.21 -6.54
CA LEU A 11 3.76 12.58 -6.05
C LEU A 11 3.22 11.53 -7.03
N ALA A 12 4.06 11.02 -7.94
CA ALA A 12 3.64 10.03 -8.94
C ALA A 12 3.02 8.77 -8.31
N ARG A 13 3.42 8.44 -7.07
CA ARG A 13 2.89 7.31 -6.28
C ARG A 13 1.73 7.68 -5.34
N GLN A 14 1.34 8.95 -5.29
CA GLN A 14 0.30 9.48 -4.40
C GLN A 14 -0.72 10.31 -5.22
N PRO A 15 -1.47 9.68 -6.15
CA PRO A 15 -2.33 10.42 -7.09
C PRO A 15 -3.37 11.31 -6.41
N LYS A 16 -3.87 10.91 -5.24
CA LYS A 16 -4.78 11.73 -4.43
C LYS A 16 -4.07 12.94 -3.80
N ALA A 17 -2.84 12.79 -3.31
CA ALA A 17 -2.05 13.90 -2.80
C ALA A 17 -1.66 14.86 -3.93
N SER A 18 -1.34 14.35 -5.13
CA SER A 18 -1.11 15.14 -6.33
C SER A 18 -2.32 16.02 -6.65
N ALA A 19 -3.51 15.40 -6.71
CA ALA A 19 -4.76 16.11 -6.97
C ALA A 19 -5.02 17.21 -5.93
N LEU A 20 -4.93 16.88 -4.64
CA LEU A 20 -5.16 17.85 -3.55
C LEU A 20 -4.15 19.00 -3.59
N ARG A 21 -2.88 18.71 -3.89
CA ARG A 21 -1.85 19.74 -4.02
C ARG A 21 -2.15 20.65 -5.21
N TRP A 22 -2.54 20.10 -6.36
CA TRP A 22 -2.93 20.90 -7.52
C TRP A 22 -4.14 21.79 -7.25
N CYS A 23 -5.17 21.29 -6.55
CA CYS A 23 -6.31 22.11 -6.13
C CYS A 23 -5.93 23.20 -5.12
N SER A 24 -4.83 23.03 -4.38
CA SER A 24 -4.35 24.02 -3.41
C SER A 24 -3.42 25.06 -4.04
N ASP A 25 -2.68 24.66 -5.08
CA ASP A 25 -1.77 25.54 -5.84
C ASP A 25 -2.50 26.30 -6.97
N SER A 26 -3.75 25.93 -7.30
CA SER A 26 -4.55 26.67 -8.28
C SER A 26 -4.95 28.05 -7.75
N ASP A 27 -4.66 29.08 -8.53
CA ASP A 27 -4.98 30.47 -8.19
C ASP A 27 -6.51 30.68 -8.14
N ALA A 28 -6.98 31.44 -7.15
CA ALA A 28 -8.40 31.71 -6.91
C ALA A 28 -9.04 32.56 -8.04
N SER A 29 -8.22 33.11 -8.93
CA SER A 29 -8.65 33.85 -10.13
C SER A 29 -9.19 32.95 -11.26
N TRP A 30 -9.05 31.62 -11.14
CA TRP A 30 -9.49 30.67 -12.17
C TRP A 30 -10.90 30.15 -11.86
N ASN A 31 -11.86 30.48 -12.73
CA ASN A 31 -13.28 30.16 -12.57
C ASN A 31 -13.62 28.67 -12.82
N SER A 32 -12.62 27.78 -12.86
CA SER A 32 -12.78 26.35 -13.12
C SER A 32 -11.73 25.57 -12.32
N SER A 33 -12.17 24.88 -11.27
CA SER A 33 -11.31 24.08 -10.38
C SER A 33 -11.65 22.60 -10.50
N PHE A 34 -11.44 22.02 -11.68
CA PHE A 34 -11.53 20.57 -11.86
C PHE A 34 -10.15 20.01 -12.17
N ALA A 35 -9.61 19.19 -11.27
CA ALA A 35 -8.39 18.43 -11.49
C ALA A 35 -8.74 16.96 -11.73
N ILE A 36 -8.30 16.40 -12.86
CA ILE A 36 -8.46 14.98 -13.19
C ILE A 36 -7.07 14.34 -13.18
N CYS A 37 -6.87 13.34 -12.32
CA CYS A 37 -5.66 12.50 -12.32
C CYS A 37 -5.99 11.17 -12.99
N ILE A 38 -5.45 10.91 -14.17
CA ILE A 38 -5.55 9.61 -14.86
C ILE A 38 -4.21 8.89 -14.67
N GLY A 39 -4.19 7.87 -13.81
CA GLY A 39 -3.07 6.93 -13.73
C GLY A 39 -3.26 5.84 -14.79
N MET A 40 -2.40 5.79 -15.81
CA MET A 40 -2.36 4.70 -16.78
C MET A 40 -1.18 3.78 -16.47
N ASP A 41 -1.42 2.72 -15.69
CA ASP A 41 -0.50 1.59 -15.65
C ASP A 41 -0.85 0.63 -16.79
N ALA A 42 -0.33 0.93 -17.98
CA ALA A 42 -0.38 0.03 -19.11
C ALA A 42 0.85 -0.89 -19.09
N THR A 43 0.78 -1.97 -18.31
CA THR A 43 1.57 -3.19 -18.59
C THR A 43 0.62 -4.36 -18.75
N GLY A 44 -0.11 -4.35 -19.87
CA GLY A 44 -0.77 -5.52 -20.40
C GLY A 44 0.27 -6.51 -20.91
N GLY A 45 0.43 -7.62 -20.19
CA GLY A 45 1.14 -8.81 -20.64
C GLY A 45 0.29 -10.03 -20.38
N ARG A 46 -0.77 -10.24 -21.18
CA ARG A 46 -1.43 -11.53 -21.29
C ARG A 46 -0.48 -12.46 -22.05
N SER A 47 -0.17 -13.62 -21.47
CA SER A 47 0.36 -14.75 -22.22
C SER A 47 -0.50 -15.96 -21.89
N GLU A 48 -1.23 -16.41 -22.91
CA GLU A 48 -2.05 -17.61 -22.97
C GLU A 48 -1.18 -18.81 -23.40
N ASP A 49 -1.60 -20.00 -23.00
CA ASP A 49 -1.15 -21.35 -23.38
C ASP A 49 0.13 -21.98 -22.79
N GLN A 50 -0.05 -22.89 -21.82
CA GLN A 50 0.76 -24.10 -21.70
C GLN A 50 -0.07 -25.30 -21.14
N PRO A 51 0.03 -26.51 -21.72
CA PRO A 51 -0.81 -27.67 -21.39
C PRO A 51 -0.43 -28.39 -20.07
N PRO A 52 -1.30 -29.25 -19.50
CA PRO A 52 -1.25 -29.61 -18.09
C PRO A 52 -0.20 -30.70 -17.81
N ALA A 53 0.89 -30.32 -17.14
CA ALA A 53 1.87 -31.26 -16.61
C ALA A 53 1.52 -31.69 -15.18
N LYS A 54 1.42 -33.01 -15.02
CA LYS A 54 1.24 -33.85 -13.81
C LYS A 54 1.49 -33.17 -12.45
N ARG A 55 0.50 -33.31 -11.55
CA ARG A 55 0.47 -32.85 -10.15
C ARG A 55 1.76 -33.20 -9.38
N ALA A 56 2.69 -32.27 -9.34
CA ALA A 56 3.68 -32.18 -8.27
C ALA A 56 2.98 -31.54 -7.07
N LYS A 57 2.93 -32.24 -5.94
CA LYS A 57 2.44 -31.68 -4.67
C LYS A 57 3.41 -30.60 -4.23
N SER A 58 3.09 -29.35 -4.56
CA SER A 58 3.94 -28.22 -4.22
C SER A 58 3.83 -27.95 -2.72
N THR A 59 4.97 -27.90 -2.06
CA THR A 59 5.14 -27.53 -0.64
C THR A 59 4.84 -26.05 -0.37
N GLY A 60 4.27 -25.33 -1.35
CA GLY A 60 3.88 -23.93 -1.26
C GLY A 60 2.48 -23.61 -1.82
N ALA A 61 1.70 -24.61 -2.27
CA ALA A 61 0.30 -24.38 -2.64
C ALA A 61 -0.57 -24.39 -1.38
N GLY A 62 -1.02 -23.21 -0.96
CA GLY A 62 -2.19 -23.10 -0.11
C GLY A 62 -3.44 -23.63 -0.81
N PRO A 63 -4.60 -23.59 -0.15
CA PRO A 63 -5.87 -23.95 -0.76
C PRO A 63 -6.06 -23.29 -2.13
N GLU A 64 -6.67 -24.01 -3.07
CA GLU A 64 -6.92 -23.50 -4.43
C GLU A 64 -7.68 -22.17 -4.37
N GLY A 65 -7.19 -21.16 -5.10
CA GLY A 65 -7.77 -19.81 -5.10
C GLY A 65 -7.42 -18.94 -3.89
N THR A 66 -6.44 -19.32 -3.07
CA THR A 66 -5.97 -18.51 -1.93
C THR A 66 -4.53 -18.03 -2.09
N VAL A 67 -4.20 -16.90 -1.45
CA VAL A 67 -2.84 -16.32 -1.43
C VAL A 67 -2.40 -16.08 0.01
N ARG A 68 -1.13 -16.37 0.32
CA ARG A 68 -0.57 -16.04 1.65
C ARG A 68 -0.03 -14.62 1.67
N VAL A 69 -0.53 -13.79 2.58
CA VAL A 69 -0.23 -12.35 2.61
C VAL A 69 0.43 -11.95 3.93
N ARG A 70 1.40 -11.04 3.81
CA ARG A 70 1.93 -10.28 4.95
C ARG A 70 1.74 -8.79 4.71
N HIS A 71 1.54 -8.01 5.76
CA HIS A 71 1.33 -6.56 5.65
C HIS A 71 2.00 -5.73 6.75
N ILE A 72 2.08 -4.43 6.50
CA ILE A 72 2.43 -3.38 7.46
C ILE A 72 1.33 -2.33 7.35
N LEU A 73 0.54 -2.15 8.40
CA LEU A 73 -0.59 -1.23 8.41
C LEU A 73 -0.18 0.10 9.05
N PHE A 74 -0.48 1.22 8.41
CA PHE A 74 -0.29 2.56 8.96
C PHE A 74 -1.65 3.22 9.17
N ARG A 75 -1.98 3.60 10.40
CA ARG A 75 -3.25 4.22 10.75
C ARG A 75 -3.09 5.70 11.03
N HIS A 76 -4.18 6.43 10.85
CA HIS A 76 -4.25 7.86 11.17
C HIS A 76 -5.43 8.17 12.10
N GLN A 77 -5.34 9.27 12.84
CA GLN A 77 -6.33 9.67 13.86
C GLN A 77 -7.68 10.08 13.26
N GLN A 78 -7.71 10.54 12.01
CA GLN A 78 -8.98 10.87 11.32
C GLN A 78 -9.83 9.64 10.97
N LEU A 79 -9.40 8.42 11.29
CA LEU A 79 -10.16 7.20 11.05
C LEU A 79 -11.32 7.13 12.04
N ARG A 80 -12.56 7.25 11.53
CA ARG A 80 -13.77 7.36 12.37
C ARG A 80 -14.20 6.03 12.99
N GLN A 81 -13.76 4.91 12.42
CA GLN A 81 -14.14 3.59 12.92
C GLN A 81 -13.06 3.01 13.83
N PRO A 82 -13.43 2.49 15.02
CA PRO A 82 -12.51 1.67 15.79
C PRO A 82 -12.20 0.40 14.98
N ASP A 83 -10.93 0.02 14.93
CA ASP A 83 -10.55 -1.24 14.30
C ASP A 83 -10.05 -2.18 15.39
N LEU A 84 -10.68 -3.35 15.45
CA LEU A 84 -10.51 -4.36 16.49
C LEU A 84 -9.12 -5.01 16.44
N MET A 85 -8.42 -4.90 15.32
CA MET A 85 -7.07 -5.40 15.11
C MET A 85 -6.01 -4.31 15.33
N ALA A 86 -6.37 -3.18 15.96
CA ALA A 86 -5.39 -2.18 16.38
C ALA A 86 -4.42 -2.77 17.40
N ARG A 87 -3.12 -2.68 17.12
CA ARG A 87 -2.09 -2.90 18.14
C ARG A 87 -1.90 -1.66 19.01
N ARG A 88 -2.01 -0.48 18.41
CA ARG A 88 -1.80 0.83 19.03
C ARG A 88 -2.71 1.85 18.36
N GLU A 89 -2.89 2.98 19.02
CA GLU A 89 -3.53 4.14 18.39
C GLU A 89 -2.69 4.60 17.18
N GLY A 90 -3.37 5.08 16.14
CA GLY A 90 -2.69 5.52 14.91
C GLY A 90 -1.72 6.66 15.19
N ASN A 91 -0.45 6.46 14.83
CA ASN A 91 0.62 7.43 15.09
C ASN A 91 0.53 8.69 14.21
N HIS A 92 -0.24 8.64 13.12
CA HIS A 92 -0.33 9.71 12.14
C HIS A 92 -1.57 10.57 12.37
N LYS A 93 -1.46 11.90 12.23
CA LYS A 93 -2.61 12.79 12.40
C LYS A 93 -3.53 12.70 11.19
N THR A 94 -2.96 12.62 10.00
CA THR A 94 -3.69 12.64 8.72
C THR A 94 -3.44 11.40 7.87
N ALA A 95 -4.34 11.13 6.93
CA ALA A 95 -4.15 10.06 5.94
C ALA A 95 -2.88 10.25 5.11
N GLN A 96 -2.55 11.50 4.78
CA GLN A 96 -1.35 11.83 4.00
C GLN A 96 -0.06 11.51 4.76
N GLU A 97 -0.01 11.79 6.07
CA GLU A 97 1.13 11.43 6.91
C GLU A 97 1.33 9.91 6.99
N ALA A 98 0.24 9.14 7.14
CA ALA A 98 0.29 7.68 7.12
C ALA A 98 0.77 7.14 5.77
N GLU A 99 0.30 7.72 4.66
CA GLU A 99 0.72 7.35 3.31
C GLU A 99 2.21 7.64 3.07
N MET A 100 2.72 8.80 3.51
CA MET A 100 4.15 9.12 3.43
C MET A 100 5.00 8.12 4.23
N ALA A 101 4.55 7.73 5.43
CA ALA A 101 5.24 6.73 6.24
C ALA A 101 5.24 5.34 5.56
N ALA A 102 4.11 4.95 4.97
CA ALA A 102 3.99 3.71 4.21
C ALA A 102 4.92 3.68 2.98
N LEU A 103 5.00 4.78 2.23
CA LEU A 103 5.93 4.88 1.11
C LEU A 103 7.39 4.84 1.55
N GLY A 104 7.74 5.52 2.64
CA GLY A 104 9.10 5.45 3.19
C GLY A 104 9.50 4.04 3.65
N ALA A 105 8.54 3.27 4.18
CA ALA A 105 8.76 1.85 4.48
C ALA A 105 8.91 1.01 3.20
N LEU A 106 8.07 1.26 2.18
CA LEU A 106 8.15 0.58 0.89
C LEU A 106 9.49 0.83 0.20
N GLU A 107 10.00 2.05 0.20
CA GLU A 107 11.31 2.38 -0.39
C GLU A 107 12.44 1.55 0.24
N LYS A 108 12.44 1.41 1.58
CA LYS A 108 13.40 0.56 2.29
C LYS A 108 13.24 -0.91 1.92
N LEU A 109 12.01 -1.40 1.76
CA LEU A 109 11.73 -2.80 1.41
C LEU A 109 12.06 -3.14 -0.04
N VAL A 110 11.94 -2.17 -0.95
CA VAL A 110 12.38 -2.33 -2.35
C VAL A 110 13.90 -2.44 -2.41
N GLN A 111 14.63 -1.75 -1.52
CA GLN A 111 16.08 -1.88 -1.41
C GLN A 111 16.49 -3.20 -0.73
N ASP A 112 15.79 -3.59 0.34
CA ASP A 112 16.06 -4.83 1.08
C ASP A 112 14.78 -5.44 1.67
N ALA A 113 14.28 -6.48 1.02
CA ALA A 113 13.09 -7.20 1.44
C ALA A 113 13.26 -7.94 2.78
N ASN A 114 14.48 -8.25 3.21
CA ASN A 114 14.72 -8.94 4.48
C ASN A 114 14.38 -8.06 5.70
N GLN A 115 14.27 -6.74 5.51
CA GLN A 115 13.89 -5.82 6.58
C GLN A 115 12.41 -5.88 6.94
N PHE A 116 11.59 -6.64 6.18
CA PHE A 116 10.15 -6.72 6.39
C PHE A 116 9.77 -6.99 7.84
N LEU A 117 10.33 -8.04 8.46
CA LEU A 117 9.96 -8.41 9.82
C LEU A 117 10.33 -7.35 10.85
N LYS A 118 11.48 -6.69 10.64
CA LYS A 118 11.93 -5.60 11.50
C LYS A 118 10.98 -4.40 11.38
N LEU A 119 10.75 -3.94 10.14
CA LEU A 119 9.88 -2.80 9.86
C LEU A 119 8.42 -3.07 10.26
N CYS A 120 7.91 -4.29 10.08
CA CYS A 120 6.57 -4.65 10.50
C CYS A 120 6.40 -4.51 12.03
N ARG A 121 7.33 -5.05 12.81
CA ARG A 121 7.26 -4.96 14.30
C ARG A 121 7.37 -3.52 14.80
N GLU A 122 8.18 -2.70 14.16
CA GLU A 122 8.42 -1.31 14.53
C GLU A 122 7.25 -0.40 14.10
N LEU A 123 6.82 -0.53 12.85
CA LEU A 123 5.98 0.46 12.16
C LEU A 123 4.51 0.04 11.99
N SER A 124 4.18 -1.25 12.01
CA SER A 124 2.79 -1.67 11.81
C SER A 124 1.93 -1.37 13.03
N ASP A 125 0.74 -0.82 12.76
CA ASP A 125 -0.31 -0.56 13.73
C ASP A 125 -1.30 -1.72 13.86
N CYS A 126 -1.16 -2.78 13.04
CA CYS A 126 -1.99 -3.99 13.11
C CYS A 126 -1.44 -4.98 14.14
N GLN A 127 -2.34 -5.64 14.88
CA GLN A 127 -2.03 -6.67 15.88
C GLN A 127 -1.23 -7.85 15.31
N SER A 128 -1.39 -8.16 14.01
CA SER A 128 -0.56 -9.16 13.30
C SER A 128 0.96 -8.92 13.46
N ALA A 129 1.39 -7.68 13.68
CA ALA A 129 2.79 -7.34 13.92
C ALA A 129 3.35 -7.96 15.22
N SER A 130 2.48 -8.24 16.20
CA SER A 130 2.84 -8.88 17.46
C SER A 130 3.02 -10.40 17.37
N GLN A 131 2.73 -11.01 16.22
CA GLN A 131 2.94 -12.45 16.05
C GLN A 131 4.43 -12.80 16.16
N PRO A 132 4.77 -13.95 16.78
CA PRO A 132 6.14 -14.32 17.07
C PRO A 132 6.92 -14.74 15.82
N GLY A 133 8.25 -14.56 15.88
CA GLY A 133 9.17 -15.06 14.85
C GLY A 133 8.87 -14.53 13.44
N MET A 134 8.81 -15.46 12.48
CA MET A 134 8.60 -15.15 11.05
C MET A 134 7.15 -14.81 10.70
N LEU A 135 6.22 -14.90 11.66
CA LEU A 135 4.80 -14.66 11.45
C LEU A 135 4.40 -13.19 11.67
N SER A 136 5.33 -12.32 12.03
CA SER A 136 5.03 -10.90 12.20
C SER A 136 4.46 -10.30 10.90
N GLY A 137 3.24 -9.76 11.00
CA GLY A 137 2.48 -9.22 9.88
C GLY A 137 1.77 -10.26 9.02
N ASP A 138 1.80 -11.54 9.37
CA ASP A 138 1.14 -12.63 8.62
C ASP A 138 -0.37 -12.60 8.82
N LEU A 139 -1.09 -12.57 7.70
CA LEU A 139 -2.54 -12.66 7.65
C LEU A 139 -3.01 -14.07 7.26
N GLY A 140 -2.07 -14.99 7.01
CA GLY A 140 -2.37 -16.34 6.56
C GLY A 140 -2.82 -16.38 5.10
N TRP A 141 -3.59 -17.42 4.76
CA TRP A 141 -4.14 -17.64 3.42
C TRP A 141 -5.47 -16.90 3.27
N ILE A 142 -5.53 -15.96 2.33
CA ILE A 142 -6.69 -15.13 2.05
C ILE A 142 -7.30 -15.55 0.71
N ALA A 143 -8.62 -15.73 0.68
CA ALA A 143 -9.39 -15.96 -0.55
C ALA A 143 -9.92 -14.64 -1.12
N LYS A 144 -10.31 -14.64 -2.40
CA LYS A 144 -10.94 -13.46 -3.01
C LYS A 144 -12.29 -13.15 -2.34
N GLY A 145 -12.47 -11.92 -1.87
CA GLY A 145 -13.72 -11.44 -1.26
C GLY A 145 -13.80 -11.52 0.27
N GLN A 146 -12.67 -11.87 0.92
CA GLN A 146 -12.48 -11.82 2.37
C GLN A 146 -12.02 -10.45 2.85
#